data_AF-A0A834ELH5-F1
#
_entry.id   AF-A0A834ELH5-F1
#
_cell.length_a   1.000
_cell.length_b   1.000
_cell.length_c   1.000
_cell.angle_alpha   90.00
_cell.angle_beta   90.00
_cell.angle_gamma   90.00
#
_symmetry.space_group_name_H-M   'P 1'
#
loop_
_entity.id
_entity.type
_entity.pdbx_description
1 polymer ?
#
loop_
_entity_poly.entity_id
_entity_poly.type
_entity_poly.pdbx_seq_one_letter_code
_entity_poly.pdbx_strand_id
1 'polypeptide(L)'
;MEKSSPCLRNSPPRPSASDFSTWAYKTIEDDDLKFPLIYGEGKKARVMATIGVTRGLGDHDLKVHDSNIYIKPFLSAAPEVRVYDLCRYEHGADDVLILATDGLWDVLSNEEVAEAITQFLPNCDPDDPHRYTLAAQDLVMRARGVLKDRGWRISNDRLGSGDDISVYVIPLIHGNKLS
;
A
#
# COMPACT_ATOMS: atom_id res chain seq x y z
N MET A 1 -19.52 53.35 -25.62
CA MET A 1 -20.02 52.15 -26.31
C MET A 1 -18.78 51.36 -26.67
N GLU A 2 -18.43 50.25 -26.04
CA GLU A 2 -19.22 49.03 -25.86
C GLU A 2 -18.84 48.30 -24.56
N LYS A 3 -19.70 47.40 -24.12
CA LYS A 3 -19.89 46.93 -22.75
C LYS A 3 -18.80 45.99 -22.24
N SER A 4 -18.38 46.23 -21.00
CA SER A 4 -17.78 45.25 -20.09
C SER A 4 -18.80 44.16 -19.74
N SER A 5 -18.45 42.89 -19.95
CA SER A 5 -19.18 41.73 -19.45
C SER A 5 -18.39 41.05 -18.33
N PRO A 6 -18.99 40.78 -17.16
CA PRO A 6 -18.31 40.12 -16.05
C PRO A 6 -18.39 38.60 -16.22
N CYS A 7 -17.25 37.91 -16.31
CA CYS A 7 -17.20 36.47 -16.13
C CYS A 7 -17.45 36.16 -14.64
N LEU A 8 -18.73 36.03 -14.32
CA LEU A 8 -19.23 35.55 -13.04
C LEU A 8 -18.72 34.13 -12.78
N ARG A 9 -18.12 33.99 -11.60
CA ARG A 9 -17.90 32.75 -10.87
C ARG A 9 -19.14 31.87 -10.95
N ASN A 10 -19.03 30.74 -11.65
CA ASN A 10 -19.87 29.58 -11.41
C ASN A 10 -18.95 28.44 -11.00
N SER A 11 -18.47 28.50 -9.75
CA SER A 11 -18.08 27.29 -9.04
C SER A 11 -19.33 26.40 -8.98
N PRO A 12 -19.24 25.10 -9.27
CA PRO A 12 -20.39 24.22 -9.11
C PRO A 12 -20.92 24.31 -7.68
N PRO A 13 -22.25 24.21 -7.47
CA PRO A 13 -22.83 24.30 -6.14
C PRO A 13 -22.20 23.26 -5.22
N ARG A 14 -21.87 23.66 -3.98
CA ARG A 14 -21.47 22.70 -2.94
C ARG A 14 -22.59 21.69 -2.78
N PRO A 15 -22.29 20.39 -2.78
CA PRO A 15 -23.30 19.39 -2.51
C PRO A 15 -23.94 19.59 -1.15
N SER A 16 -25.25 19.37 -1.06
CA SER A 16 -25.95 19.22 0.22
C SER A 16 -25.40 18.02 0.97
N ALA A 17 -25.33 18.14 2.30
CA ALA A 17 -24.64 17.24 3.22
C ALA A 17 -25.18 15.79 3.28
N SER A 18 -26.19 15.43 2.47
CA SER A 18 -26.77 14.08 2.43
C SER A 18 -26.24 13.18 1.30
N ASP A 19 -25.58 13.73 0.28
CA ASP A 19 -25.37 12.99 -0.98
C ASP A 19 -23.88 12.69 -1.33
N PHE A 20 -22.95 12.93 -0.40
CA PHE A 20 -21.50 12.69 -0.60
C PHE A 20 -20.86 11.84 0.50
N SER A 21 -21.52 10.76 0.91
CA SER A 21 -21.04 9.89 1.99
C SER A 21 -19.78 9.07 1.65
N THR A 22 -19.27 9.12 0.41
CA THR A 22 -18.35 8.08 -0.08
C THR A 22 -16.95 8.51 -0.51
N TRP A 23 -16.64 9.79 -0.77
CA TRP A 23 -15.27 10.20 -1.15
C TRP A 23 -14.84 11.60 -0.68
N ALA A 24 -15.57 12.19 0.27
CA ALA A 24 -15.29 13.54 0.70
C ALA A 24 -13.97 13.65 1.48
N TYR A 25 -13.09 14.53 1.02
CA TYR A 25 -11.90 14.97 1.73
C TYR A 25 -12.29 16.06 2.73
N LYS A 26 -11.85 15.95 3.99
CA LYS A 26 -11.96 17.05 4.96
C LYS A 26 -10.57 17.59 5.26
N THR A 27 -10.40 18.90 5.20
CA THR A 27 -9.26 19.58 5.81
C THR A 27 -9.47 19.57 7.32
N ILE A 28 -8.55 18.97 8.07
CA ILE A 28 -8.62 18.88 9.53
C ILE A 28 -8.48 20.28 10.14
N GLU A 29 -9.40 20.65 11.03
CA GLU A 29 -9.38 21.91 11.78
C GLU A 29 -8.93 21.68 13.22
N ASP A 30 -8.54 22.72 13.96
CA ASP A 30 -8.07 22.59 15.36
C ASP A 30 -9.11 21.92 16.26
N ASP A 31 -10.40 22.13 15.98
CA ASP A 31 -11.50 21.50 16.70
C ASP A 31 -11.59 19.97 16.50
N ASP A 32 -11.02 19.44 15.40
CA ASP A 32 -10.93 18.00 15.14
C ASP A 32 -9.77 17.34 15.92
N LEU A 33 -8.82 18.14 16.42
CA LEU A 33 -7.63 17.68 17.15
C LEU A 33 -7.87 17.52 18.66
N LYS A 34 -9.12 17.61 19.12
CA LYS A 34 -9.49 17.48 20.55
C LYS A 34 -9.15 16.12 21.15
N PHE A 35 -8.94 15.10 20.31
CA PHE A 35 -8.52 13.76 20.70
C PHE A 35 -7.19 13.40 20.01
N PRO A 36 -6.28 12.68 20.68
CA PRO A 36 -5.09 12.16 20.04
C PRO A 36 -5.47 11.31 18.81
N LEU A 37 -5.11 11.77 17.62
CA LEU A 37 -5.49 11.06 16.39
C LEU A 37 -4.72 9.74 16.23
N ILE A 38 -3.51 9.65 16.78
CA ILE A 38 -2.67 8.45 16.71
C ILE A 38 -2.41 7.95 18.12
N TYR A 39 -2.72 6.68 18.35
CA TYR A 39 -2.47 5.97 19.60
C TYR A 39 -1.47 4.84 19.40
N GLY A 40 -0.54 4.67 20.34
CA GLY A 40 0.50 3.65 20.27
C GLY A 40 1.69 4.06 19.41
N GLU A 41 2.66 3.15 19.28
CA GLU A 41 3.92 3.39 18.58
C GLU A 41 4.29 2.22 17.66
N GLY A 42 5.08 2.53 16.62
CA GLY A 42 5.54 1.56 15.64
C GLY A 42 4.39 0.77 15.00
N LYS A 43 4.55 -0.56 14.88
CA LYS A 43 3.54 -1.45 14.27
C LYS A 43 2.21 -1.54 15.03
N LYS A 44 2.20 -1.04 16.27
CA LYS A 44 1.00 -1.00 17.12
C LYS A 44 0.31 0.36 17.09
N ALA A 45 0.80 1.31 16.30
CA ALA A 45 0.14 2.60 16.10
C ALA A 45 -1.22 2.41 15.42
N ARG A 46 -2.24 3.16 15.88
CA ARG A 46 -3.61 3.09 15.39
C ARG A 46 -4.20 4.49 15.27
N VAL A 47 -4.90 4.77 14.17
CA VAL A 47 -5.74 5.96 14.03
C VAL A 47 -6.93 5.82 14.97
N MET A 48 -7.09 6.79 15.87
CA MET A 48 -8.15 6.85 16.88
C MET A 48 -8.28 5.53 17.66
N ALA A 49 -7.16 4.88 17.98
CA ALA A 49 -7.08 3.57 18.64
C ALA A 49 -7.83 2.43 17.92
N THR A 50 -8.22 2.60 16.66
CA THR A 50 -9.15 1.72 15.95
C THR A 50 -8.50 0.98 14.79
N ILE A 51 -7.86 1.70 13.85
CA ILE A 51 -7.34 1.10 12.60
C ILE A 51 -5.83 1.32 12.44
N GLY A 52 -5.12 0.32 11.90
CA GLY A 52 -3.66 0.34 11.71
C GLY A 52 -3.13 1.14 10.52
N VAL A 53 -4.01 1.77 9.75
CA VAL A 53 -3.64 2.51 8.54
C VAL A 53 -4.23 3.92 8.57
N THR A 54 -3.53 4.86 7.92
CA THR A 54 -3.98 6.25 7.75
C THR A 54 -4.63 6.48 6.39
N ARG A 55 -4.50 5.51 5.48
CA ARG A 55 -5.11 5.53 4.15
C ARG A 55 -5.73 4.18 3.83
N GLY A 56 -6.89 4.21 3.21
CA GLY A 56 -7.67 3.01 2.89
C GLY A 56 -8.95 3.34 2.13
N LEU A 57 -9.35 2.41 1.28
CA LEU A 57 -10.67 2.43 0.63
C LEU A 57 -11.68 1.76 1.56
N GLY A 58 -12.95 2.16 1.51
CA GLY A 58 -14.00 1.61 2.38
C GLY A 58 -14.04 2.24 3.77
N ASP A 59 -14.41 1.45 4.78
CA ASP A 59 -14.55 1.84 6.20
C ASP A 59 -15.45 3.07 6.43
N HIS A 60 -16.53 3.19 5.65
CA HIS A 60 -17.46 4.33 5.74
C HIS A 60 -18.18 4.39 7.09
N ASP A 61 -18.59 3.22 7.59
CA ASP A 61 -19.34 3.11 8.83
C ASP A 61 -18.47 2.74 10.05
N LEU A 62 -17.14 2.71 9.86
CA LEU A 62 -16.22 2.38 10.94
C LEU A 62 -16.18 3.50 11.97
N LYS A 63 -16.45 3.14 13.23
CA LYS A 63 -16.47 4.05 14.38
C LYS A 63 -15.40 3.68 15.39
N VAL A 64 -14.97 4.67 16.15
CA VAL A 64 -14.15 4.43 17.35
C VAL A 64 -14.97 3.64 18.36
N HIS A 65 -14.36 2.61 18.96
CA HIS A 65 -14.99 1.72 19.93
C HIS A 65 -15.73 2.49 21.03
N ASP A 66 -16.93 2.05 21.38
CA ASP A 66 -17.84 2.69 22.36
C ASP A 66 -18.13 4.18 22.12
N SER A 67 -18.09 4.64 20.87
CA SER A 67 -18.39 6.04 20.52
C SER A 67 -19.29 6.17 19.29
N ASN A 68 -19.78 7.38 19.05
CA ASN A 68 -20.46 7.76 17.81
C ASN A 68 -19.54 8.52 16.84
N ILE A 69 -18.22 8.46 17.04
CA ILE A 69 -17.22 9.14 16.23
C ILE A 69 -16.80 8.21 15.10
N TYR A 70 -16.97 8.65 13.86
CA TYR A 70 -16.51 7.93 12.67
C TYR A 70 -15.00 8.12 12.47
N ILE A 71 -14.33 7.10 11.93
CA ILE A 71 -12.91 7.19 11.59
C ILE A 71 -12.70 8.11 10.39
N LYS A 72 -13.64 8.14 9.43
CA LYS A 72 -13.63 9.19 8.40
C LYS A 72 -14.01 10.53 9.04
N PRO A 73 -13.27 11.61 8.74
CA PRO A 73 -12.39 11.79 7.58
C PRO A 73 -10.90 11.52 7.81
N PHE A 74 -10.49 10.96 8.95
CA PHE A 74 -9.09 10.72 9.31
C PHE A 74 -8.44 9.54 8.56
N LEU A 75 -9.24 8.71 7.88
CA LEU A 75 -8.81 7.67 6.95
C LEU A 75 -9.01 8.11 5.49
N SER A 76 -7.92 8.47 4.83
CA SER A 76 -7.95 8.99 3.46
C SER A 76 -7.97 7.90 2.39
N ALA A 77 -8.83 8.05 1.39
CA ALA A 77 -8.83 7.19 0.20
C ALA A 77 -7.79 7.63 -0.86
N ALA A 78 -7.10 8.77 -0.66
CA ALA A 78 -6.20 9.32 -1.65
C ALA A 78 -4.86 8.55 -1.70
N PRO A 79 -4.46 8.01 -2.86
CA PRO A 79 -3.18 7.35 -3.01
C PRO A 79 -2.02 8.35 -3.00
N GLU A 80 -0.81 7.85 -2.73
CA GLU A 80 0.42 8.52 -3.15
C GLU A 80 0.80 8.01 -4.54
N VAL A 81 1.11 8.91 -5.47
CA VAL A 81 1.46 8.55 -6.85
C VAL A 81 2.91 8.90 -7.11
N ARG A 82 3.68 7.89 -7.55
CA ARG A 82 5.04 8.05 -8.06
C ARG A 82 5.11 7.52 -9.48
N VAL A 83 5.81 8.23 -10.35
CA VAL A 83 5.95 7.87 -11.76
C VAL A 83 7.37 7.34 -11.98
N TYR A 84 7.46 6.10 -12.46
CA TYR A 84 8.70 5.50 -12.92
C TYR A 84 8.68 5.45 -14.45
N ASP A 85 9.69 6.03 -15.07
CA ASP A 85 9.81 6.14 -16.52
C ASP A 85 10.66 4.95 -17.04
N LEU A 86 9.96 3.96 -17.61
CA LEU A 86 10.54 2.70 -18.08
C LEU A 86 11.58 2.89 -19.20
N CYS A 87 11.48 4.00 -19.95
CA CYS A 87 12.41 4.31 -21.03
C CYS A 87 13.75 4.85 -20.54
N ARG A 88 13.90 5.19 -19.25
CA ARG A 88 15.15 5.75 -18.71
C ARG A 88 16.27 4.73 -18.57
N TYR A 89 15.92 3.45 -18.48
CA TYR A 89 16.85 2.37 -18.24
C TYR A 89 16.55 1.20 -19.18
N GLU A 90 17.60 0.47 -19.53
CA GLU A 90 17.45 -0.82 -20.21
C GLU A 90 17.21 -1.89 -19.13
N HIS A 91 16.10 -2.63 -19.27
CA HIS A 91 15.68 -3.65 -18.32
C HIS A 91 15.91 -5.04 -18.89
N GLY A 92 16.69 -5.85 -18.18
CA GLY A 92 16.87 -7.27 -18.44
C GLY A 92 15.72 -8.12 -17.90
N ALA A 93 15.81 -9.44 -18.14
CA ALA A 93 14.80 -10.40 -17.69
C ALA A 93 14.72 -10.54 -16.16
N ASP A 94 15.74 -10.08 -15.44
CA ASP A 94 15.82 -10.18 -13.98
C ASP A 94 15.44 -8.85 -13.28
N ASP A 95 15.21 -7.78 -14.05
CA ASP A 95 14.73 -6.51 -13.53
C ASP A 95 13.22 -6.55 -13.33
N VAL A 96 12.79 -6.50 -12.06
CA VAL A 96 11.40 -6.70 -11.66
C VAL A 96 10.92 -5.64 -10.68
N LEU A 97 9.62 -5.35 -10.72
CA LEU A 97 8.89 -4.64 -9.66
C LEU A 97 8.24 -5.67 -8.73
N ILE A 98 8.42 -5.48 -7.43
CA ILE A 98 7.84 -6.34 -6.40
C ILE A 98 6.72 -5.56 -5.70
N LEU A 99 5.52 -6.13 -5.68
CA LEU A 99 4.39 -5.63 -4.89
C LEU A 99 3.99 -6.71 -3.90
N ALA A 100 3.80 -6.36 -2.64
CA ALA A 100 3.35 -7.33 -1.64
C ALA A 100 2.57 -6.66 -0.50
N THR A 101 1.77 -7.46 0.21
CA THR A 101 1.12 -7.04 1.47
C THR A 101 2.14 -6.87 2.59
N ASP A 102 1.73 -6.18 3.66
CA ASP A 102 2.52 -6.03 4.89
C ASP A 102 2.91 -7.38 5.50
N GLY A 103 2.13 -8.44 5.30
CA GLY A 103 2.52 -9.81 5.65
C GLY A 103 3.92 -10.23 5.15
N LEU A 104 4.43 -9.68 4.04
CA LEU A 104 5.82 -9.85 3.62
C LEU A 104 6.75 -8.85 4.32
N TRP A 105 6.44 -7.55 4.18
CA TRP A 105 7.30 -6.44 4.58
C TRP A 105 7.45 -6.29 6.09
N ASP A 106 6.57 -6.91 6.87
CA ASP A 106 6.68 -6.92 8.32
C ASP A 106 7.87 -7.74 8.82
N VAL A 107 8.33 -8.70 8.03
CA VAL A 107 9.35 -9.66 8.45
C VAL A 107 10.59 -9.66 7.57
N LEU A 108 10.53 -9.13 6.35
CA LEU A 108 11.67 -8.97 5.44
C LEU A 108 11.88 -7.51 5.06
N SER A 109 13.15 -7.08 5.01
CA SER A 109 13.51 -5.75 4.50
C SER A 109 13.52 -5.68 2.96
N ASN A 110 13.56 -4.46 2.43
CA ASN A 110 13.71 -4.24 0.98
C ASN A 110 14.97 -4.92 0.44
N GLU A 111 16.08 -4.84 1.18
CA GLU A 111 17.37 -5.42 0.82
C GLU A 111 17.32 -6.95 0.86
N GLU A 112 16.69 -7.54 1.88
CA GLU A 112 16.53 -9.01 1.98
C GLU A 112 15.71 -9.56 0.81
N VAL A 113 14.64 -8.85 0.41
CA VAL A 113 13.80 -9.22 -0.74
C VAL A 113 14.55 -9.03 -2.06
N ALA A 114 15.26 -7.92 -2.23
CA ALA A 114 16.03 -7.65 -3.44
C ALA A 114 17.17 -8.68 -3.63
N GLU A 115 17.89 -9.03 -2.56
CA GLU A 115 18.92 -10.05 -2.58
C GLU A 115 18.34 -11.43 -2.93
N ALA A 116 17.21 -11.81 -2.34
CA ALA A 116 16.55 -13.08 -2.63
C ALA A 116 16.19 -13.19 -4.12
N ILE A 117 15.61 -12.16 -4.72
CA ILE A 117 15.26 -12.13 -6.14
C ILE A 117 16.50 -12.15 -7.04
N THR A 118 17.52 -11.36 -6.70
CA THR A 118 18.79 -11.29 -7.44
C THR A 118 19.52 -12.64 -7.44
N GLN A 119 19.37 -13.43 -6.37
CA GLN A 119 19.90 -14.78 -6.31
C GLN A 119 19.00 -15.82 -6.99
N PHE A 120 17.68 -15.64 -6.94
CA PHE A 120 16.72 -16.62 -7.45
C PHE A 120 16.62 -16.60 -8.97
N LEU A 121 16.33 -15.44 -9.58
CA LEU A 121 15.99 -15.35 -10.99
C LEU A 121 17.10 -15.88 -11.92
N PRO A 122 18.39 -15.55 -11.76
CA PRO A 122 19.45 -16.03 -12.66
C PRO A 122 19.59 -17.56 -12.72
N ASN A 123 19.04 -18.29 -11.73
CA ASN A 123 19.06 -19.75 -11.68
C ASN A 123 17.87 -20.40 -12.43
N CYS A 124 16.92 -19.60 -12.92
CA CYS A 124 15.82 -20.05 -13.76
C CYS A 124 16.12 -19.83 -15.24
N ASP A 125 15.51 -20.63 -16.11
CA ASP A 125 15.51 -20.37 -17.55
C ASP A 125 14.83 -19.00 -17.81
N PRO A 126 15.51 -18.04 -18.50
CA PRO A 126 14.92 -16.75 -18.82
C PRO A 126 13.64 -16.82 -19.65
N ASP A 127 13.47 -17.88 -20.44
CA ASP A 127 12.30 -18.08 -21.30
C ASP A 127 11.15 -18.82 -20.58
N ASP A 128 11.35 -19.29 -19.34
CA ASP A 128 10.29 -19.93 -18.56
C ASP A 128 9.29 -18.88 -18.02
N PRO A 129 8.02 -18.90 -18.48
CA PRO A 129 7.01 -17.96 -18.01
C PRO A 129 6.70 -18.12 -16.52
N HIS A 130 6.99 -19.27 -15.91
CA HIS A 130 6.72 -19.53 -14.50
C HIS A 130 7.79 -18.98 -13.55
N ARG A 131 8.95 -18.54 -14.05
CA ARG A 131 10.07 -18.08 -13.21
C ARG A 131 9.68 -16.99 -12.20
N TYR A 132 8.83 -16.04 -12.62
CA TYR A 132 8.36 -14.97 -11.74
C TYR A 132 7.34 -15.46 -10.70
N THR A 133 6.49 -16.42 -11.07
CA THR A 133 5.58 -17.07 -10.11
C THR A 133 6.35 -17.85 -9.06
N LEU A 134 7.39 -18.60 -9.47
CA LEU A 134 8.25 -19.32 -8.55
C LEU A 134 9.03 -18.38 -7.63
N ALA A 135 9.55 -17.26 -8.16
CA ALA A 135 10.20 -16.23 -7.36
C ALA A 135 9.25 -15.60 -6.33
N ALA A 136 7.99 -15.34 -6.71
CA ALA A 136 6.97 -14.86 -5.78
C ALA A 136 6.66 -15.89 -4.69
N GLN A 137 6.56 -17.18 -5.05
CA GLN A 137 6.38 -18.27 -4.10
C GLN A 137 7.56 -18.40 -3.13
N ASP A 138 8.80 -18.26 -3.62
CA ASP A 138 10.00 -18.25 -2.78
C ASP A 138 9.94 -17.12 -1.74
N LEU A 139 9.57 -15.90 -2.14
CA LEU A 139 9.38 -14.78 -1.21
C LEU A 139 8.28 -15.05 -0.15
N VAL A 140 7.15 -15.62 -0.56
CA VAL A 140 6.08 -16.02 0.37
C VAL A 140 6.59 -17.04 1.39
N MET A 141 7.31 -18.08 0.93
CA MET A 141 7.87 -19.11 1.80
C MET A 141 8.93 -18.54 2.75
N ARG A 142 9.77 -17.60 2.28
CA ARG A 142 10.76 -16.92 3.13
C ARG A 142 10.12 -16.09 4.22
N ALA A 143 9.08 -15.32 3.92
CA ALA A 143 8.38 -14.53 4.93
C ALA A 143 7.56 -15.39 5.90
N ARG A 144 6.92 -16.45 5.41
CA ARG A 144 6.21 -17.40 6.29
C ARG A 144 7.19 -18.16 7.18
N GLY A 145 8.32 -18.62 6.64
CA GLY A 145 9.30 -19.44 7.35
C GLY A 145 8.80 -20.86 7.65
N VAL A 146 9.42 -21.49 8.64
CA VAL A 146 9.13 -22.87 9.06
C VAL A 146 8.39 -22.87 10.39
N LEU A 147 7.38 -23.73 10.51
CA LEU A 147 6.65 -23.92 11.77
C LEU A 147 7.54 -24.65 12.79
N LYS A 148 7.83 -24.00 13.91
CA LYS A 148 8.49 -24.60 15.09
C LYS A 148 7.54 -24.57 16.30
N ASP A 149 7.92 -25.21 17.39
CA ASP A 149 7.11 -25.31 18.63
C ASP A 149 6.61 -23.95 19.17
N ARG A 150 7.32 -22.85 18.85
CA ARG A 150 6.99 -21.48 19.26
C ARG A 150 6.54 -20.59 18.10
N GLY A 151 5.86 -21.17 17.12
CA GLY A 151 5.30 -20.48 15.94
C GLY A 151 6.22 -20.50 14.73
N TRP A 152 5.83 -19.75 13.70
CA TRP A 152 6.57 -19.59 12.45
C TRP A 152 7.90 -18.86 12.66
N ARG A 153 8.98 -19.37 12.06
CA ARG A 153 10.35 -18.84 12.21
C ARG A 153 11.07 -18.73 10.88
N ILE A 154 11.74 -17.61 10.65
CA ILE A 154 12.61 -17.37 9.49
C ILE A 154 14.09 -17.51 9.91
N SER A 155 15.01 -17.12 9.02
CA SER A 155 16.44 -17.10 9.32
C SER A 155 16.76 -16.36 10.62
N ASN A 156 17.82 -16.82 11.32
CA ASN A 156 18.24 -16.29 12.63
C ASN A 156 17.16 -16.37 13.73
N ASP A 157 16.20 -17.29 13.60
CA ASP A 157 15.11 -17.53 14.56
C ASP A 157 14.17 -16.33 14.82
N ARG A 158 14.21 -15.35 13.91
CA ARG A 158 13.23 -14.25 13.82
C ARG A 158 11.83 -14.83 13.62
N LEU A 159 10.83 -14.12 14.11
CA LEU A 159 9.43 -14.48 13.89
C LEU A 159 9.11 -14.40 12.39
N GLY A 160 8.54 -15.47 11.86
CA GLY A 160 7.91 -15.46 10.55
C GLY A 160 6.57 -14.75 10.60
N SER A 161 6.07 -14.43 9.41
CA SER A 161 4.80 -13.72 9.27
C SER A 161 3.66 -14.59 9.78
N GLY A 162 2.77 -13.99 10.57
CA GLY A 162 1.52 -14.59 11.04
C GLY A 162 0.31 -14.16 10.21
N ASP A 163 0.49 -13.27 9.23
CA ASP A 163 -0.58 -12.65 8.46
C ASP A 163 -0.77 -13.31 7.09
N ASP A 164 -1.77 -12.88 6.32
CA ASP A 164 -1.92 -13.22 4.92
C ASP A 164 -0.83 -12.56 4.08
N ILE A 165 -0.25 -13.34 3.16
CA ILE A 165 0.88 -12.90 2.34
C ILE A 165 0.48 -13.02 0.88
N SER A 166 0.46 -11.89 0.16
CA SER A 166 0.36 -11.86 -1.29
C SER A 166 1.56 -11.15 -1.87
N VAL A 167 2.16 -11.70 -2.91
CA VAL A 167 3.34 -11.17 -3.60
C VAL A 167 3.15 -11.23 -5.11
N TYR A 168 3.46 -10.15 -5.79
CA TYR A 168 3.56 -10.06 -7.24
C TYR A 168 5.00 -9.72 -7.62
N VAL A 169 5.57 -10.51 -8.51
CA VAL A 169 6.87 -10.24 -9.16
C VAL A 169 6.57 -9.91 -10.62
N ILE A 170 6.80 -8.65 -11.01
CA ILE A 170 6.36 -8.09 -12.28
C ILE A 170 7.60 -7.75 -13.12
N PRO A 171 7.86 -8.45 -14.25
CA PRO A 171 9.02 -8.16 -15.09
C PRO A 171 8.91 -6.80 -15.81
N LEU A 172 9.98 -6.01 -15.77
CA LEU A 172 10.04 -4.69 -16.40
C LEU A 172 10.44 -4.74 -17.88
N ILE A 173 11.09 -5.82 -18.34
CA ILE A 173 11.55 -6.00 -19.72
C ILE A 173 10.46 -5.84 -20.79
N HIS A 174 9.19 -6.08 -20.44
CA HIS A 174 8.06 -5.92 -21.35
C HIS A 174 7.54 -4.48 -21.44
N GLY A 175 7.92 -3.61 -20.50
CA GLY A 175 7.44 -2.23 -20.42
C GLY A 175 7.88 -1.33 -21.57
N ASN A 176 8.99 -1.67 -22.23
CA ASN A 176 9.58 -0.87 -23.32
C ASN A 176 9.16 -1.35 -24.72
N LYS A 177 8.35 -2.41 -24.83
CA LYS A 177 7.86 -2.92 -26.11
C LYS A 177 6.62 -2.12 -26.51
N LEU A 178 6.84 -0.97 -27.14
CA LEU A 178 5.79 -0.27 -27.88
C LEU A 178 5.16 -1.26 -28.88
N SER A 179 3.86 -1.53 -28.71
CA SER A 179 3.02 -2.13 -29.75
C SER A 179 2.78 -1.16 -30.89
#